data_AF-A0A9Q9SGI7-F1
#
_entry.id   AF-A0A9Q9SGI7-F1
#
_cell.length_a   1.000
_cell.length_b   1.000
_cell.length_c   1.000
_cell.angle_alpha   90.00
_cell.angle_beta   90.00
_cell.angle_gamma   90.00
#
_symmetry.space_group_name_H-M   'P 1'
#
loop_
_entity.id
_entity.type
_entity.pdbx_description
1 polymer ?
#
loop_
_entity_poly.entity_id
_entity_poly.type
_entity_poly.pdbx_seq_one_letter_code
_entity_poly.pdbx_strand_id
1 'polypeptide(L)'
;MTDLIRFQVRPVYHGSELLVEILEDHRAAGFPNVAAILKSALHSVQVPHPDGLDNPRVAWSQDRYFSYWTYARGDYEIDDDIWGLFVTASVNNSPIVADIERALLLTGKFVKEDVDFGKFA
;
A
#
# COMPACT_ATOMS: atom_id res chain seq x y z
N MET A 1 -4.18 7.93 24.61
CA MET A 1 -4.40 8.38 23.22
C MET A 1 -3.61 7.42 22.35
N THR A 2 -4.26 6.67 21.48
CA THR A 2 -3.55 5.92 20.44
C THR A 2 -3.16 6.93 19.38
N ASP A 3 -1.87 7.06 19.11
CA ASP A 3 -1.39 7.89 18.01
C ASP A 3 -1.95 7.31 16.69
N LEU A 4 -2.47 8.19 15.84
CA LEU A 4 -2.98 7.79 14.52
C LEU A 4 -1.82 7.41 13.60
N ILE A 5 -2.05 6.43 12.74
CA ILE A 5 -1.07 5.98 11.74
C ILE A 5 -1.14 6.91 10.54
N ARG A 6 -0.04 7.55 10.20
CA ARG A 6 0.06 8.53 9.13
C ARG A 6 0.38 7.83 7.82
N PHE A 7 -0.26 8.28 6.76
CA PHE A 7 0.08 7.82 5.43
C PHE A 7 0.07 9.00 4.45
N GLN A 8 0.77 8.82 3.36
CA GLN A 8 0.84 9.79 2.27
C GLN A 8 0.33 9.17 0.98
N VAL A 9 -0.36 9.98 0.19
CA VAL A 9 -0.59 9.69 -1.22
C VAL A 9 0.33 10.59 -2.01
N ARG A 10 1.33 9.99 -2.65
CA ARG A 10 2.40 10.74 -3.32
C ARG A 10 2.81 10.10 -4.63
N PRO A 11 3.47 10.85 -5.53
CA PRO A 11 4.10 10.26 -6.70
C PRO A 11 5.19 9.25 -6.31
N VAL A 12 5.38 8.24 -7.16
CA VAL A 12 6.62 7.45 -7.21
C VAL A 12 7.78 8.38 -7.58
N TYR A 13 8.99 8.06 -7.14
CA TYR A 13 10.17 8.86 -7.47
C TYR A 13 10.44 8.81 -8.99
N HIS A 14 10.62 9.97 -9.62
CA HIS A 14 10.78 10.10 -11.08
C HIS A 14 9.63 9.53 -11.93
N GLY A 15 8.40 9.49 -11.40
CA GLY A 15 7.22 9.07 -12.16
C GLY A 15 5.94 9.80 -11.75
N SER A 16 4.90 9.66 -12.57
CA SER A 16 3.60 10.31 -12.35
C SER A 16 2.58 9.42 -11.65
N GLU A 17 2.91 8.14 -11.45
CA GLU A 17 2.04 7.19 -10.75
C GLU A 17 2.02 7.50 -9.26
N LEU A 18 0.86 7.40 -8.65
CA LEU A 18 0.69 7.57 -7.21
C LEU A 18 0.93 6.25 -6.48
N LEU A 19 1.42 6.37 -5.26
CA LEU A 19 1.46 5.29 -4.28
C LEU A 19 0.88 5.77 -2.96
N VAL A 20 0.41 4.81 -2.16
CA VAL A 20 0.12 5.02 -0.74
C VAL A 20 1.33 4.56 0.05
N GLU A 21 1.92 5.43 0.87
CA GLU A 21 3.04 5.11 1.76
C GLU A 21 2.58 5.22 3.21
N ILE A 22 2.81 4.19 4.01
CA ILE A 22 2.63 4.26 5.46
C ILE A 22 3.91 4.75 6.12
N LEU A 23 3.80 5.73 7.02
CA LEU A 23 4.95 6.44 7.60
C LEU A 23 5.42 5.89 8.96
N GLU A 24 4.63 5.01 9.55
CA GLU A 24 4.93 4.36 10.82
C GLU A 24 5.59 3.01 10.61
N ASP A 25 6.30 2.56 11.63
CA ASP A 25 6.86 1.21 11.68
C ASP A 25 5.74 0.15 11.63
N HIS A 26 5.53 -0.41 10.45
CA HIS A 26 4.52 -1.45 10.22
C HIS A 26 4.91 -2.81 10.81
N ARG A 27 6.13 -2.94 11.34
CA ARG A 27 6.62 -4.12 12.08
C ARG A 27 6.38 -4.00 13.58
N ALA A 28 6.00 -2.82 14.07
CA ALA A 28 5.70 -2.60 15.48
C ALA A 28 4.57 -3.52 15.96
N ALA A 29 4.70 -4.03 17.19
CA ALA A 29 3.69 -4.89 17.79
C ALA A 29 2.34 -4.16 17.88
N GLY A 30 1.29 -4.78 17.36
CA GLY A 30 -0.06 -4.18 17.34
C GLY A 30 -0.35 -3.27 16.16
N PHE A 31 0.61 -3.09 15.23
CA PHE A 31 0.33 -2.43 13.95
C PHE A 31 -0.78 -3.19 13.19
N PRO A 32 -1.78 -2.48 12.65
CA PRO A 32 -2.90 -3.13 11.97
C PRO A 32 -2.47 -3.75 10.64
N ASN A 33 -2.99 -4.94 10.35
CA ASN A 33 -2.73 -5.63 9.09
C ASN A 33 -3.42 -4.91 7.92
N VAL A 34 -2.64 -4.15 7.13
CA VAL A 34 -3.13 -3.38 5.97
C VAL A 34 -3.75 -4.30 4.91
N ALA A 35 -3.14 -5.44 4.61
CA ALA A 35 -3.69 -6.40 3.65
C ALA A 35 -5.08 -6.88 4.06
N ALA A 36 -5.29 -7.18 5.34
CA ALA A 36 -6.59 -7.58 5.88
C ALA A 36 -7.63 -6.44 5.82
N ILE A 37 -7.21 -5.20 6.09
CA ILE A 37 -8.06 -4.01 5.96
C ILE A 37 -8.53 -3.86 4.51
N LEU A 38 -7.60 -3.85 3.56
CA LEU A 38 -7.92 -3.66 2.15
C LEU A 38 -8.74 -4.82 1.59
N LYS A 39 -8.42 -6.06 1.97
CA LYS A 39 -9.24 -7.24 1.69
C LYS A 39 -10.69 -7.06 2.13
N SER A 40 -10.91 -6.61 3.35
CA SER A 40 -12.27 -6.42 3.87
C SER A 40 -12.99 -5.26 3.22
N ALA A 41 -12.31 -4.13 3.01
CA ALA A 41 -12.94 -2.89 2.54
C ALA A 41 -13.22 -2.90 1.03
N LEU A 42 -12.32 -3.49 0.24
CA LEU A 42 -12.42 -3.56 -1.22
C LEU A 42 -12.98 -4.89 -1.72
N HIS A 43 -13.22 -5.85 -0.81
CA HIS A 43 -13.56 -7.24 -1.14
C HIS A 43 -12.52 -7.88 -2.07
N SER A 44 -11.25 -7.52 -1.89
CA SER A 44 -10.17 -8.00 -2.74
C SER A 44 -9.78 -9.44 -2.42
N VAL A 45 -9.19 -10.10 -3.41
CA VAL A 45 -8.66 -11.46 -3.30
C VAL A 45 -7.20 -11.45 -3.71
N GLN A 46 -6.35 -12.10 -2.93
CA GLN A 46 -4.95 -12.27 -3.29
C GLN A 46 -4.84 -13.22 -4.48
N VAL A 47 -4.07 -12.84 -5.49
CA VAL A 47 -3.81 -13.64 -6.70
C VAL A 47 -2.30 -13.75 -6.91
N PRO A 48 -1.82 -14.71 -7.73
CA PRO A 48 -0.41 -14.80 -8.06
C PRO A 48 0.11 -13.50 -8.67
N HIS A 49 1.31 -13.09 -8.26
CA HIS A 49 1.94 -11.91 -8.82
C HIS A 49 2.25 -12.13 -10.32
N PRO A 50 1.90 -11.19 -11.22
CA PRO A 50 2.10 -11.38 -12.67
C PRO A 50 3.57 -11.65 -13.04
N ASP A 51 4.49 -10.97 -12.36
CA ASP A 51 5.94 -11.16 -12.55
C ASP A 51 6.58 -12.21 -11.60
N GLY A 52 5.77 -12.94 -10.83
CA GLY A 52 6.24 -13.98 -9.90
C GLY A 52 7.05 -13.47 -8.71
N LEU A 53 6.87 -12.20 -8.31
CA LEU A 53 7.57 -11.56 -7.19
C LEU A 53 7.08 -12.02 -5.80
N ASP A 54 5.94 -12.70 -5.74
CA ASP A 54 5.37 -13.31 -4.53
C ASP A 54 6.06 -14.63 -4.13
N ASN A 55 7.11 -15.04 -4.86
CA ASN A 55 7.90 -16.22 -4.53
C ASN A 55 8.68 -16.01 -3.22
N PRO A 56 8.50 -16.86 -2.19
CA PRO A 56 9.20 -16.74 -0.91
C PRO A 56 10.73 -16.66 -1.01
N ARG A 57 11.33 -17.31 -2.01
CA ARG A 57 12.79 -17.25 -2.24
C ARG A 57 13.24 -15.88 -2.73
N VAL A 58 12.42 -15.22 -3.56
CA VAL A 58 12.68 -13.86 -4.03
C VAL A 58 12.53 -12.90 -2.86
N ALA A 59 11.45 -13.03 -2.10
CA ALA A 59 11.18 -12.18 -0.95
C ALA A 59 12.29 -12.23 0.11
N TRP A 60 12.77 -13.42 0.46
CA TRP A 60 13.90 -13.58 1.38
C TRP A 60 15.22 -13.03 0.87
N SER A 61 15.42 -12.97 -0.45
CA SER A 61 16.66 -12.40 -1.00
C SER A 61 16.66 -10.86 -1.04
N GLN A 62 15.50 -10.24 -0.86
CA GLN A 62 15.32 -8.78 -1.01
C GLN A 62 14.87 -8.10 0.29
N ASP A 63 14.69 -8.84 1.39
CA ASP A 63 14.08 -8.34 2.63
C ASP A 63 12.73 -7.63 2.40
N ARG A 64 12.00 -8.06 1.36
CA ARG A 64 10.83 -7.38 0.80
C ARG A 64 9.84 -8.41 0.32
N TYR A 65 8.58 -8.29 0.71
CA TYR A 65 7.52 -9.21 0.30
C TYR A 65 6.45 -8.48 -0.51
N PHE A 66 6.22 -8.97 -1.72
CA PHE A 66 5.16 -8.47 -2.59
C PHE A 66 3.93 -9.38 -2.50
N SER A 67 2.75 -8.77 -2.42
CA SER A 67 1.48 -9.47 -2.60
C SER A 67 0.60 -8.72 -3.59
N TYR A 68 -0.02 -9.47 -4.50
CA TYR A 68 -0.85 -8.93 -5.55
C TYR A 68 -2.32 -9.25 -5.31
N TRP A 69 -3.20 -8.28 -5.53
CA TRP A 69 -4.59 -8.34 -5.12
C TRP A 69 -5.50 -7.82 -6.23
N THR A 70 -6.59 -8.54 -6.49
CA THR A 70 -7.62 -8.14 -7.45
C THR A 70 -8.92 -7.81 -6.73
N TYR A 71 -9.64 -6.81 -7.23
CA TYR A 71 -11.00 -6.47 -6.78
C TYR A 71 -11.82 -5.90 -7.94
N ALA A 72 -13.09 -5.55 -7.70
CA ALA A 72 -14.05 -5.20 -8.74
C ALA A 72 -13.61 -4.05 -9.68
N ARG A 73 -12.70 -3.16 -9.27
CA ARG A 73 -12.26 -2.00 -10.05
C ARG A 73 -10.82 -2.08 -10.57
N GLY A 74 -10.12 -3.19 -10.31
CA GLY A 74 -8.78 -3.44 -10.84
C GLY A 74 -7.89 -4.18 -9.85
N ASP A 75 -6.60 -4.02 -10.04
CA ASP A 75 -5.57 -4.74 -9.30
C ASP A 75 -4.64 -3.76 -8.57
N TYR A 76 -4.10 -4.20 -7.44
CA TYR A 76 -3.12 -3.44 -6.68
C TYR A 76 -2.09 -4.39 -6.06
N GLU A 77 -0.95 -3.84 -5.73
CA GLU A 77 0.17 -4.52 -5.10
C GLU A 77 0.38 -3.92 -3.71
N ILE A 78 0.65 -4.78 -2.73
CA ILE A 78 1.21 -4.37 -1.45
C ILE A 78 2.67 -4.79 -1.45
N ASP A 79 3.50 -3.79 -1.26
CA ASP A 79 4.94 -3.90 -1.12
C ASP A 79 5.30 -3.73 0.36
N ASP A 80 5.61 -4.86 1.01
CA ASP A 80 6.03 -4.95 2.40
C ASP A 80 7.56 -5.08 2.46
N ASP A 81 8.23 -3.94 2.37
CA ASP A 81 9.67 -3.80 2.57
C ASP A 81 10.02 -3.81 4.06
N ILE A 82 11.26 -4.08 4.42
CA ILE A 82 11.70 -4.00 5.82
C ILE A 82 11.70 -2.55 6.35
N TRP A 83 11.82 -1.54 5.48
CA TRP A 83 11.87 -0.12 5.83
C TRP A 83 10.59 0.66 5.53
N GLY A 84 9.62 0.06 4.84
CA GLY A 84 8.40 0.75 4.48
C GLY A 84 7.29 -0.17 4.00
N LEU A 85 6.08 0.36 4.00
CA LEU A 85 4.91 -0.33 3.51
C LEU A 85 4.20 0.54 2.47
N PHE A 86 4.12 0.02 1.26
CA PHE A 86 3.57 0.74 0.12
C PHE A 86 2.40 -0.02 -0.49
N VAL A 87 1.45 0.72 -1.05
CA VAL A 87 0.38 0.16 -1.88
C VAL A 87 0.38 0.89 -3.21
N THR A 88 0.49 0.14 -4.30
CA THR A 88 0.63 0.67 -5.67
C THR A 88 -0.40 0.02 -6.58
N ALA A 89 -0.67 0.66 -7.72
CA ALA A 89 -1.51 0.10 -8.77
C ALA A 89 -0.97 0.54 -10.12
N SER A 90 -0.50 -0.40 -10.94
CA SER A 90 0.15 -0.10 -12.22
C SER A 90 -0.85 0.23 -13.34
N VAL A 91 -2.10 -0.19 -13.20
CA VAL A 91 -3.18 0.09 -14.16
C VAL A 91 -4.29 0.81 -13.43
N ASN A 92 -4.88 1.84 -14.05
CA ASN A 92 -5.96 2.63 -13.44
C ASN A 92 -5.57 3.23 -12.07
N ASN A 93 -4.31 3.69 -11.97
CA ASN A 93 -3.63 4.06 -10.74
C ASN A 93 -4.43 5.02 -9.84
N SER A 94 -4.76 6.22 -10.33
CA SER A 94 -5.36 7.26 -9.50
C SER A 94 -6.71 6.85 -8.87
N PRO A 95 -7.67 6.25 -9.61
CA PRO A 95 -8.90 5.75 -9.01
C PRO A 95 -8.70 4.64 -7.98
N ILE A 96 -7.74 3.73 -8.20
CA ILE A 96 -7.46 2.63 -7.26
C ILE A 96 -6.79 3.17 -5.98
N VAL A 97 -5.85 4.10 -6.12
CA VAL A 97 -5.20 4.77 -4.98
C VAL A 97 -6.23 5.54 -4.14
N ALA A 98 -7.21 6.19 -4.76
CA ALA A 98 -8.29 6.86 -4.05
C ALA A 98 -9.18 5.87 -3.24
N ASP A 99 -9.39 4.66 -3.76
CA ASP A 99 -10.13 3.61 -3.04
C ASP A 99 -9.34 3.07 -1.84
N ILE A 100 -8.02 2.89 -2.00
CA ILE A 100 -7.12 2.49 -0.91
C ILE A 100 -7.07 3.57 0.18
N GLU A 101 -6.89 4.84 -0.20
CA GLU A 101 -6.93 5.98 0.71
C GLU A 101 -8.22 5.98 1.53
N ARG A 102 -9.37 5.84 0.86
CA ARG A 102 -10.67 5.80 1.51
C ARG A 102 -10.79 4.60 2.46
N ALA A 103 -10.32 3.42 2.05
CA ALA A 103 -10.37 2.21 2.87
C ALA A 103 -9.57 2.38 4.17
N LEU A 104 -8.38 2.99 4.11
CA LEU A 104 -7.56 3.27 5.29
C LEU A 104 -8.24 4.28 6.22
N LEU A 105 -8.72 5.40 5.69
CA LEU A 105 -9.39 6.46 6.46
C LEU A 105 -10.65 5.96 7.18
N LEU A 106 -11.45 5.10 6.54
CA LEU A 106 -12.68 4.55 7.12
C LEU A 106 -12.44 3.70 8.39
N THR A 107 -11.23 3.21 8.61
CA THR A 107 -10.90 2.47 9.84
C THR A 107 -10.86 3.37 11.08
N GLY A 108 -10.71 4.68 10.91
CA GLY A 108 -10.46 5.64 12.00
C GLY A 108 -9.09 5.49 12.68
N LYS A 109 -8.22 4.58 12.19
CA LYS A 109 -6.86 4.37 12.71
C LYS A 109 -5.80 5.14 11.93
N PHE A 110 -6.12 5.51 10.68
CA PHE A 110 -5.20 6.17 9.77
C PHE A 110 -5.58 7.63 9.57
N VAL A 111 -4.58 8.47 9.34
CA VAL A 111 -4.72 9.88 8.95
C VAL A 111 -3.81 10.16 7.76
N LYS A 112 -4.32 10.94 6.80
CA LYS A 112 -3.54 11.37 5.65
C LYS A 112 -2.71 12.59 6.01
N GLU A 113 -1.42 12.57 5.66
CA GLU A 113 -0.58 13.76 5.64
C GLU A 113 -0.54 14.37 4.23
N ASP A 114 -0.49 15.70 4.18
CA ASP A 114 -0.31 16.42 2.93
C ASP A 114 1.12 16.27 2.41
N VAL A 115 1.23 16.12 1.10
CA VAL A 115 2.49 15.92 0.40
C VAL A 115 2.80 17.12 -0.48
N ASP A 116 4.04 17.58 -0.43
CA ASP A 116 4.57 18.53 -1.41
C ASP A 116 5.03 17.78 -2.67
N PHE A 117 4.17 17.77 -3.70
CA PHE A 117 4.44 17.08 -4.96
C PHE A 117 5.66 17.65 -5.69
N GLY A 118 6.07 18.90 -5.41
CA GLY A 118 7.24 19.52 -6.00
C GLY A 118 8.57 18.84 -5.64
N LYS A 119 8.59 18.02 -4.59
CA LYS A 119 9.77 17.24 -4.17
C LYS A 119 10.01 15.97 -4.99
N PHE A 120 9.08 15.61 -5.87
CA PHE A 120 9.10 14.38 -6.66
C PHE A 120 9.30 14.63 -8.17
N ALA A 121 9.50 15.90 -8.55
CA ALA A 121 9.74 16.36 -9.93
C ALA A 121 11.22 16.32 -10.31
#